data_AF-A0A9X0FFL6-F1
#
_entry.id   AF-A0A9X0FFL6-F1
#
_cell.length_a   1.000
_cell.length_b   1.000
_cell.length_c   1.000
_cell.angle_alpha   90.00
_cell.angle_beta   90.00
_cell.angle_gamma   90.00
#
_symmetry.space_group_name_H-M   'P 1'
#
loop_
_entity.id
_entity.type
_entity.pdbx_description
1 polymer ?
#
loop_
_entity_poly.entity_id
_entity_poly.type
_entity_poly.pdbx_seq_one_letter_code
_entity_poly.pdbx_strand_id
1 'polypeptide(L)' 'MSTDPSYALQALIAHLEQHLAVVSQSRGSADAAIDTAFGSLADAFEDYEDALYEQYSELLPFTIPSDDQ' A
#
# COMPACT_ATOMS: atom_id res chain seq x y z
N MET A 1 11.69 9.96 10.58
CA MET A 1 12.88 9.13 10.29
C MET A 1 12.74 8.80 8.83
N SER A 2 13.68 9.24 7.98
CA SER A 2 13.59 8.97 6.54
C SER A 2 13.83 7.47 6.32
N THR A 3 12.81 6.78 5.82
CA THR A 3 12.84 5.33 5.59
C THR A 3 13.57 5.07 4.28
N ASP A 4 14.52 4.13 4.25
CA ASP A 4 15.21 3.78 3.00
C ASP A 4 14.16 3.30 1.97
N PRO A 5 14.16 3.84 0.74
CA PRO A 5 13.16 3.47 -0.27
C PRO A 5 13.20 1.98 -0.61
N SER A 6 14.33 1.31 -0.43
CA SER A 6 14.45 -0.15 -0.61
C SER A 6 13.66 -0.90 0.47
N TYR A 7 13.70 -0.41 1.70
CA TYR A 7 12.94 -0.97 2.81
C TYR A 7 11.43 -0.69 2.66
N ALA A 8 11.08 0.55 2.30
CA ALA A 8 9.68 0.91 2.04
C ALA A 8 9.09 0.08 0.89
N LEU A 9 9.84 -0.15 -0.17
CA LEU A 9 9.43 -1.03 -1.27
C LEU A 9 9.19 -2.47 -0.81
N GLN A 10 10.05 -3.02 0.04
CA GLN A 10 9.85 -4.37 0.60
C GLN A 10 8.59 -4.44 1.48
N ALA A 11 8.33 -3.41 2.27
CA ALA A 11 7.12 -3.31 3.08
C ALA A 11 5.86 -3.23 2.20
N LEU A 12 5.89 -2.44 1.12
CA LEU A 12 4.81 -2.36 0.14
C LEU A 12 4.52 -3.72 -0.51
N ILE A 13 5.55 -4.45 -0.94
CA ILE A 13 5.40 -5.79 -1.52
C ILE A 13 4.74 -6.75 -0.51
N ALA A 14 5.16 -6.72 0.76
CA ALA A 14 4.57 -7.56 1.79
C ALA A 14 3.07 -7.25 2.01
N HIS A 15 2.67 -5.98 1.99
CA HIS A 15 1.27 -5.58 2.10
C HIS A 15 0.45 -5.98 0.87
N LEU A 16 1.03 -5.94 -0.33
CA LEU A 16 0.38 -6.46 -1.54
C LEU A 16 0.08 -7.96 -1.43
N GLU A 17 1.04 -8.74 -0.93
CA GLU A 17 0.86 -10.18 -0.69
C GLU A 17 -0.23 -10.44 0.35
N GLN A 18 -0.24 -9.69 1.46
CA GLN A 18 -1.27 -9.79 2.49
C GLN A 18 -2.65 -9.43 1.95
N HIS A 19 -2.77 -8.33 1.21
CA HIS A 19 -4.02 -7.91 0.58
C HIS A 19 -4.55 -9.01 -0.36
N LEU A 20 -3.69 -9.59 -1.21
CA LEU A 20 -4.06 -10.71 -2.06
C LEU A 20 -4.50 -11.94 -1.25
N ALA A 21 -3.81 -12.26 -0.16
CA ALA A 21 -4.17 -13.37 0.71
C ALA A 21 -5.55 -13.16 1.36
N VAL A 22 -5.88 -11.94 1.80
CA VAL A 22 -7.21 -11.64 2.38
C VAL A 22 -8.30 -11.70 1.31
N VAL A 23 -8.09 -11.06 0.15
CA VAL A 23 -9.07 -11.04 -0.95
C VAL A 23 -9.33 -12.45 -1.50
N SER A 24 -8.29 -13.27 -1.65
CA SER A 24 -8.44 -14.65 -2.15
C SER A 24 -9.17 -15.59 -1.18
N GLN A 25 -9.15 -15.26 0.12
CA GLN A 25 -9.88 -16.01 1.15
C GLN A 25 -11.33 -15.52 1.33
N SER A 26 -11.62 -14.26 0.97
CA SER A 26 -12.97 -13.72 1.03
C SER A 26 -13.87 -14.41 0.00
N ARG A 27 -14.90 -15.12 0.50
CA ARG A 27 -15.89 -15.83 -0.33
C ARG A 27 -17.09 -14.94 -0.63
N GLY A 28 -16.85 -13.74 -1.17
CA GLY A 28 -17.90 -12.92 -1.79
C GLY A 28 -18.72 -12.04 -0.84
N SER A 29 -18.20 -11.70 0.33
CA SER A 29 -18.72 -10.59 1.15
C SER A 29 -17.66 -9.50 1.25
N ALA A 30 -18.08 -8.24 1.21
CA ALA A 30 -17.25 -7.10 1.62
C ALA A 30 -16.96 -7.28 3.12
N ASP A 31 -15.86 -7.99 3.41
CA ASP A 31 -15.43 -8.26 4.77
C ASP A 31 -14.56 -7.09 5.23
N ALA A 32 -14.78 -6.63 6.47
CA ALA A 32 -13.95 -5.58 7.10
C ALA A 32 -12.44 -5.91 7.09
N ALA A 33 -12.09 -7.18 6.92
CA ALA A 33 -10.72 -7.62 6.71
C ALA A 33 -10.12 -7.12 5.39
N ILE A 34 -10.91 -7.07 4.30
CA ILE A 34 -10.48 -6.51 3.00
C ILE A 34 -10.25 -5.01 3.16
N ASP A 35 -11.18 -4.28 3.77
CA ASP A 35 -11.04 -2.83 3.97
C ASP A 35 -9.81 -2.51 4.82
N THR A 36 -9.57 -3.30 5.87
CA THR A 36 -8.36 -3.17 6.70
C THR A 36 -7.10 -3.45 5.89
N ALA A 37 -7.08 -4.52 5.10
CA ALA A 37 -5.92 -4.87 4.27
C ALA A 37 -5.67 -3.82 3.16
N PHE A 38 -6.74 -3.23 2.62
CA PHE A 38 -6.66 -2.13 1.66
C PHE A 38 -6.07 -0.88 2.31
N GLY A 39 -6.56 -0.48 3.49
CA GLY A 39 -6.00 0.66 4.24
C GLY A 39 -4.51 0.48 4.55
N SER A 40 -4.12 -0.68 5.05
CA SER A 40 -2.68 -0.95 5.32
C SER A 40 -1.83 -0.96 4.04
N LEU A 41 -2.38 -1.38 2.90
CA LEU A 41 -1.69 -1.30 1.62
C LEU A 41 -1.54 0.15 1.14
N ALA A 42 -2.57 0.98 1.31
CA ALA A 42 -2.54 2.40 0.98
C ALA A 42 -1.47 3.12 1.80
N ASP A 43 -1.44 2.92 3.12
CA ASP A 43 -0.43 3.50 4.01
C ASP A 43 1.00 3.11 3.56
N ALA A 44 1.22 1.83 3.24
CA ALA A 44 2.53 1.35 2.79
C ALA A 44 2.93 1.91 1.41
N PHE A 45 1.96 2.25 0.55
CA PHE A 45 2.23 2.91 -0.72
C PHE A 45 2.67 4.35 -0.51
N GLU A 46 1.98 5.11 0.35
CA GLU A 46 2.34 6.49 0.69
C GLU A 46 3.74 6.54 1.31
N ASP A 47 4.05 5.63 2.24
CA ASP A 47 5.39 5.52 2.83
C ASP A 47 6.49 5.30 1.78
N TYR A 48 6.22 4.50 0.74
CA TYR A 48 7.16 4.26 -0.35
C TYR A 48 7.29 5.46 -1.27
N GLU A 49 6.17 6.12 -1.61
CA GLU A 49 6.17 7.33 -2.43
C GLU A 49 6.95 8.46 -1.76
N ASP A 50 6.72 8.68 -0.46
CA ASP A 50 7.43 9.67 0.35
C ASP A 50 8.93 9.34 0.41
N ALA A 51 9.30 8.09 0.70
CA ALA A 51 10.70 7.67 0.74
C ALA A 51 11.41 7.85 -0.61
N LEU A 52 10.70 7.58 -1.72
CA LEU A 52 11.23 7.75 -3.07
C LEU A 52 11.43 9.24 -3.39
N TYR A 53 10.47 10.08 -3.01
CA TYR A 53 10.54 11.52 -3.21
C TYR A 53 11.62 12.17 -2.34
N GLU A 54 11.75 11.79 -1.08
CA GLU A 54 12.80 12.28 -0.18
C GLU A 54 14.20 11.93 -0.70
N GLN A 55 14.40 10.71 -1.21
CA GLN A 55 15.72 10.22 -1.60
C GLN A 55 16.11 10.62 -3.03
N TYR A 56 15.17 10.62 -3.96
CA TYR A 56 15.44 10.82 -5.39
C TYR A 56 14.69 11.99 -6.02
N SER A 57 13.77 12.63 -5.29
CA SER A 57 12.89 13.70 -5.81
C SER A 57 12.06 13.26 -7.02
N GLU A 58 11.72 11.98 -7.06
CA GLU A 58 10.91 11.36 -8.11
C GLU A 58 9.52 11.03 -7.56
N LEU A 59 8.50 11.13 -8.41
CA LEU A 59 7.10 10.83 -8.09
C LEU A 59 6.65 9.55 -8.79
N LEU A 60 5.70 8.84 -8.19
CA LEU A 60 5.11 7.66 -8.83
C LEU A 60 3.98 8.07 -9.78
N PRO A 61 3.79 7.33 -10.89
CA PRO A 61 2.68 7.56 -11.82
C PRO A 61 1.36 6.92 -11.34
N PHE A 62 1.30 6.45 -10.09
CA PHE A 62 0.15 5.75 -9.50
C PHE A 62 -0.51 6.63 -8.45
N THR A 63 -1.81 6.45 -8.24
CA THR A 63 -2.58 7.22 -7.25
C THR A 63 -3.49 6.27 -6.47
N ILE A 64 -3.58 6.45 -5.16
CA ILE A 64 -4.56 5.73 -4.35
C ILE A 64 -5.96 6.32 -4.63
N PRO A 65 -6.97 5.50 -4.95
CA PRO A 65 -8.33 5.99 -5.10
C PRO A 65 -8.84 6.49 -3.75
N SER A 66 -9.24 7.75 -3.69
CA SER A 66 -9.94 8.32 -2.53
C SER A 66 -11.39 7.89 -2.54
N ASP A 67 -11.96 7.65 -1.35
CA ASP A 67 -13.35 7.22 -1.12
C ASP A 67 -14.42 8.27 -1.54
N ASP A 68 -14.00 9.38 -2.16
CA ASP A 68 -14.85 10.49 -2.64
C ASP A 68 -15.53 10.20 -4.01
N GLN A 69 -15.84 8.93 -4.34
CA GLN A 69 -16.57 8.52 -5.56
C GLN A 69 -17.81 7.70 -5.24
#